data_AF-A0A3D4KUR1-F1
#
_entry.id   AF-A0A3D4KUR1-F1
#
_cell.length_a   1.000
_cell.length_b   1.000
_cell.length_c   1.000
_cell.angle_alpha   90.00
_cell.angle_beta   90.00
_cell.angle_gamma   90.00
#
_symmetry.space_group_name_H-M   'P 1'
#
loop_
_entity.id
_entity.type
_entity.pdbx_description
1 polymer ?
#
loop_
_entity_poly.entity_id
_entity_poly.type
_entity_poly.pdbx_seq_one_letter_code
_entity_poly.pdbx_strand_id
1 'polypeptide(L)'
;LAFLNRFVPMEYRIYKDPMRVEINTGSEAVTTDSLESDAKMRVSADKKSPILMDLESGDMVELEEKGDSWSKIRIQAVEGYIESKALSGKETQAVPALSGGAEADDSYQKLLRPHKIVLGFHNVAVADANSYLKEAVANTRGMNVIAPTWFAIADNEGHLTDIGSASYVSAAHEMGCEVWGVADNFTYQIDTNEVLSRTSSRLTLEQEL
;
A
#
# COMPACT_ATOMS: atom_id res chain seq x y z
N LEU A 1 -4.33 -11.28 15.91
CA LEU A 1 -2.90 -11.04 15.59
C LEU A 1 -2.23 -12.30 15.06
N ALA A 2 -2.37 -13.46 15.72
CA ALA A 2 -1.83 -14.74 15.21
C ALA A 2 -2.23 -15.06 13.75
N PHE A 3 -3.47 -14.77 13.34
CA PHE A 3 -3.90 -14.93 11.95
C PHE A 3 -3.12 -14.01 10.98
N LEU A 4 -2.98 -12.72 11.31
CA LEU A 4 -2.28 -11.76 10.45
C LEU A 4 -0.79 -12.10 10.33
N ASN A 5 -0.17 -12.60 11.40
CA ASN A 5 1.23 -13.04 11.42
C ASN A 5 1.53 -14.19 10.44
N ARG A 6 0.50 -14.88 9.92
CA ARG A 6 0.67 -15.89 8.87
C ARG A 6 1.06 -15.24 7.54
N PHE A 7 0.51 -14.05 7.26
CA PHE A 7 0.62 -13.38 5.95
C PHE A 7 1.53 -12.16 5.95
N VAL A 8 1.85 -11.59 7.11
CA VAL A 8 2.67 -10.38 7.23
C VAL A 8 3.71 -10.58 8.33
N PRO A 9 5.01 -10.36 8.05
CA PRO A 9 6.03 -10.34 9.09
C PRO A 9 5.75 -9.25 10.12
N MET A 10 5.56 -9.62 11.38
CA MET A 10 5.31 -8.68 12.48
C MET A 10 5.82 -9.21 13.82
N GLU A 11 6.02 -8.30 14.77
CA GLU A 11 6.08 -8.59 16.20
C GLU A 11 4.88 -7.92 16.88
N TYR A 12 4.27 -8.57 17.87
CA TYR A 12 3.22 -7.96 18.66
C TYR A 12 3.30 -8.33 20.13
N ARG A 13 2.91 -7.39 20.99
CA ARG A 13 2.86 -7.57 22.45
C ARG A 13 1.51 -7.12 22.98
N ILE A 14 0.97 -7.85 23.94
CA ILE A 14 -0.30 -7.54 24.60
C ILE A 14 -0.02 -7.23 26.07
N TYR A 15 -0.30 -6.01 26.48
CA TYR A 15 -0.24 -5.55 27.87
C TYR A 15 -1.65 -5.64 28.45
N LYS A 16 -1.79 -6.09 29.70
CA LYS A 16 -3.11 -6.41 30.28
C LYS A 16 -3.70 -5.32 31.18
N ASP A 17 -2.90 -4.33 31.60
CA ASP A 17 -3.34 -3.31 32.55
C ASP A 17 -2.71 -1.93 32.28
N PRO A 18 -3.47 -1.00 31.69
CA PRO A 18 -4.67 -1.25 30.88
C PRO A 18 -4.36 -2.12 29.67
N MET A 19 -5.41 -2.70 29.09
CA MET A 19 -5.29 -3.52 27.88
C MET A 19 -4.74 -2.68 26.72
N ARG A 20 -3.54 -3.01 26.25
CA ARG A 20 -2.88 -2.37 25.11
C ARG A 20 -2.27 -3.42 24.20
N VAL A 21 -2.19 -3.10 22.91
CA VAL A 21 -1.54 -3.95 21.91
C VAL A 21 -0.50 -3.09 21.19
N GLU A 22 0.75 -3.56 21.20
CA GLU A 22 1.83 -3.05 20.36
C GLU A 22 1.95 -3.95 19.14
N ILE A 23 2.02 -3.36 17.95
CA ILE A 23 2.24 -4.09 16.69
C ILE A 23 3.38 -3.39 15.95
N ASN A 24 4.48 -4.09 15.75
CA ASN A 24 5.62 -3.64 14.98
C ASN A 24 5.67 -4.40 13.65
N THR A 25 5.64 -3.66 12.55
CA THR A 25 5.80 -4.20 11.18
C THR A 25 7.01 -3.62 10.47
N GLY A 26 7.69 -2.65 11.08
CA GLY A 26 8.89 -2.01 10.54
C GLY A 26 10.16 -2.78 10.92
N SER A 27 11.11 -2.83 9.99
CA SER A 27 12.45 -3.39 10.21
C SER A 27 13.50 -2.31 10.47
N GLU A 28 13.09 -1.06 10.65
CA GLU A 28 13.98 0.05 10.94
C GLU A 28 14.52 -0.08 12.36
N ALA A 29 15.80 0.26 12.55
CA ALA A 29 16.39 0.27 13.87
C ALA A 29 15.77 1.39 14.70
N VAL A 30 15.41 1.06 15.94
CA VAL A 30 14.95 2.02 16.94
C VAL A 30 16.07 2.29 17.94
N THR A 31 16.12 3.52 18.44
CA THR A 31 17.07 3.89 19.51
C THR A 31 16.48 3.49 20.84
N THR A 32 17.21 2.73 21.66
CA THR A 32 16.79 2.32 23.00
C THR A 32 17.78 2.77 24.06
N ASP A 33 17.29 3.04 25.26
CA ASP A 33 18.09 3.39 26.44
C ASP A 33 17.46 2.74 27.68
N SER A 34 18.25 2.54 28.73
CA SER A 34 17.79 2.03 30.02
C SER A 34 17.64 3.16 31.04
N LEU A 35 16.70 3.04 31.98
CA LEU A 35 16.62 3.95 33.12
C LEU A 35 17.71 3.66 34.17
N GLU A 36 18.41 4.68 34.65
CA GLU A 36 19.32 4.57 35.80
C GLU A 36 18.61 4.80 37.14
N SER A 37 17.42 5.41 37.13
CA SER A 37 16.62 5.66 38.33
C SER A 37 15.13 5.64 38.02
N ASP A 38 14.31 5.39 39.04
CA ASP A 38 12.85 5.43 38.93
C ASP A 38 12.38 6.76 38.34
N ALA A 39 11.41 6.69 37.43
CA ALA A 39 10.93 7.84 36.69
C ALA A 39 9.41 7.87 36.62
N LYS A 40 8.87 9.07 36.44
CA LYS A 40 7.44 9.28 36.20
C LYS A 40 7.26 9.72 34.77
N MET A 41 6.66 8.85 33.95
CA MET A 41 6.33 9.19 32.57
C MET A 41 5.08 10.06 32.53
N ARG A 42 5.12 11.13 31.75
CA ARG A 42 4.08 12.17 31.73
C ARG A 42 3.58 12.43 30.31
N VAL A 43 2.38 13.00 30.23
CA VAL A 43 1.74 13.40 28.96
C VAL A 43 2.56 14.45 28.21
N SER A 44 3.15 15.41 28.91
CA SER A 44 4.02 16.45 28.34
C SER A 44 5.30 16.66 29.16
N ALA A 45 6.27 17.36 28.56
CA ALA A 45 7.55 17.75 29.17
C ALA A 45 7.41 18.81 30.28
N ASP A 46 6.57 18.55 31.27
CA ASP A 46 6.31 19.41 32.44
C ASP A 46 6.18 18.54 33.71
N LYS A 47 6.88 18.92 34.78
CA LYS A 47 6.82 18.25 36.08
C LYS A 47 5.42 18.26 36.71
N LYS A 48 4.55 19.19 36.31
CA LYS A 48 3.14 19.28 36.74
C LYS A 48 2.18 18.54 35.81
N SER A 49 2.65 18.04 34.66
CA SER A 49 1.82 17.26 33.73
C SER A 49 1.30 15.99 34.41
N PRO A 50 0.08 15.52 34.08
CA PRO A 50 -0.41 14.22 34.52
C PRO A 50 0.59 13.09 34.25
N ILE A 51 0.65 12.14 35.17
CA ILE A 51 1.49 10.94 35.10
C ILE A 51 0.71 9.89 34.31
N LEU A 52 1.36 9.31 33.30
CA LEU A 52 0.87 8.18 32.51
C LEU A 52 1.18 6.84 33.18
N MET A 53 2.42 6.70 33.67
CA MET A 53 2.90 5.50 34.36
C MET A 53 4.15 5.82 35.18
N ASP A 54 4.36 5.06 36.26
CA ASP A 54 5.64 5.00 36.96
C ASP A 54 6.53 3.95 36.29
N LEU A 55 7.83 4.24 36.17
CA LEU A 55 8.86 3.40 35.56
C LEU A 55 9.96 3.14 36.58
N GLU A 56 10.55 1.94 36.52
CA GLU A 56 11.56 1.49 37.47
C GLU A 56 12.98 1.57 36.87
N SER A 57 13.98 1.75 37.73
CA SER A 57 15.39 1.63 37.33
C SER A 57 15.63 0.28 36.61
N GLY A 58 16.29 0.33 35.45
CA GLY A 58 16.54 -0.81 34.59
C GLY A 58 15.51 -1.03 33.47
N ASP A 59 14.37 -0.33 33.48
CA ASP A 59 13.42 -0.39 32.37
C ASP A 59 14.07 0.05 31.06
N MET A 60 13.88 -0.74 30.01
CA MET A 60 14.31 -0.44 28.64
C MET A 60 13.21 0.33 27.92
N VAL A 61 13.54 1.50 27.39
CA VAL A 61 12.61 2.39 26.67
C VAL A 61 13.10 2.62 25.25
N GLU A 62 12.17 2.83 24.31
CA GLU A 62 12.46 3.41 23.01
C GLU A 62 12.60 4.93 23.17
N LEU A 63 13.74 5.49 22.75
CA LEU A 63 14.03 6.92 22.80
C LEU A 63 13.68 7.55 21.45
N GLU A 64 12.55 8.27 21.40
CA GLU A 64 12.10 8.94 20.17
C GLU A 64 12.76 10.30 19.98
N GLU A 65 12.90 11.08 21.07
CA GLU A 65 13.52 12.40 21.04
C GLU A 65 14.30 12.64 22.34
N LYS A 66 15.59 12.99 22.20
CA LYS A 66 16.44 13.36 23.32
C LYS A 66 16.48 14.88 23.48
N GLY A 67 16.02 15.38 24.62
CA GLY A 67 16.16 16.78 25.00
C GLY A 67 17.06 16.95 26.23
N ASP A 68 17.42 18.20 26.53
CA ASP A 68 18.34 18.53 27.63
C ASP A 68 17.74 18.24 29.01
N SER A 69 16.47 18.60 29.21
CA SER A 69 15.76 18.41 30.49
C SER A 69 14.71 17.31 30.44
N TRP A 70 14.08 17.12 29.28
CA TRP A 70 13.06 16.12 29.05
C TRP A 70 13.36 15.36 27.76
N SER A 71 13.14 14.05 27.80
CA SER A 71 13.20 13.19 26.63
C SER A 71 11.83 12.57 26.37
N LYS A 72 11.51 12.41 25.09
CA LYS A 72 10.31 11.71 24.63
C LYS A 72 10.66 10.23 24.45
N ILE A 73 9.89 9.37 25.08
CA ILE A 73 10.10 7.92 25.08
C ILE A 73 8.82 7.19 24.74
N ARG A 74 8.97 5.95 24.27
CA ARG A 74 7.89 4.97 24.14
C ARG A 74 8.23 3.71 24.92
N ILE A 75 7.25 3.20 25.66
CA ILE A 75 7.33 1.92 26.34
C ILE A 75 5.92 1.34 26.50
N GLN A 76 5.77 0.03 26.30
CA GLN A 76 4.50 -0.69 26.45
C GLN A 76 3.33 -0.11 25.62
N ALA A 77 3.58 0.24 24.35
CA ALA A 77 2.63 0.94 23.47
C ALA A 77 2.14 2.31 24.00
N VAL A 78 2.87 2.94 24.92
CA VAL A 78 2.56 4.29 25.43
C VAL A 78 3.73 5.21 25.14
N GLU A 79 3.41 6.38 24.62
CA GLU A 79 4.35 7.45 24.38
C GLU A 79 4.20 8.53 25.45
N GLY A 80 5.32 9.09 25.91
CA GLY A 80 5.31 10.16 26.89
C GLY A 80 6.69 10.76 27.13
N TYR A 81 6.79 11.57 28.18
CA TYR A 81 7.99 12.31 28.52
C TYR A 81 8.51 11.94 29.90
N ILE A 82 9.83 11.84 30.02
CA ILE A 82 10.55 11.67 31.30
C ILE A 82 11.66 12.72 31.43
N GLU A 83 12.08 13.01 32.67
CA GLU A 83 13.24 13.88 32.89
C GLU A 83 14.50 13.17 32.32
N SER A 84 15.26 13.82 31.44
CA SER A 84 16.36 13.20 30.69
C SER A 84 17.44 12.60 31.59
N LYS A 85 17.62 13.14 32.79
CA LYS A 85 18.57 12.63 33.79
C LYS A 85 18.24 11.23 34.33
N ALA A 86 17.03 10.72 34.09
CA ALA A 86 16.65 9.37 34.48
C ALA A 86 17.18 8.31 33.50
N LEU A 87 17.53 8.71 32.27
CA LEU A 87 18.15 7.86 31.26
C LEU A 87 19.63 7.62 31.58
N SER A 88 20.14 6.44 31.20
CA SER A 88 21.57 6.14 31.33
C SER A 88 22.44 6.90 30.34
N GLY A 89 21.85 7.34 29.22
CA GLY A 89 22.57 7.95 28.11
C GLY A 89 23.39 6.94 27.29
N LYS A 90 23.28 5.64 27.59
CA LYS A 90 23.91 4.54 26.85
C LYS A 90 22.96 4.04 25.77
N GLU A 91 22.74 4.90 24.80
CA GLU A 91 21.88 4.61 23.65
C GLU A 91 22.40 3.39 22.87
N THR A 92 21.46 2.56 22.45
CA THR A 92 21.70 1.38 21.64
C THR A 92 20.74 1.37 20.47
N GLN A 93 21.13 0.76 19.35
CA GLN A 93 20.26 0.55 18.22
C GLN A 93 19.72 -0.88 18.28
N ALA A 94 18.40 -1.02 18.31
CA ALA A 94 17.72 -2.31 18.30
C ALA A 94 16.89 -2.44 17.03
N VAL A 95 17.07 -3.54 16.29
CA VAL A 95 16.22 -3.85 15.14
C VAL A 95 15.06 -4.73 15.63
N PRO A 96 13.79 -4.36 15.38
CA PRO A 96 12.65 -5.20 15.73
C PRO A 96 12.78 -6.60 15.12
N ALA A 97 12.59 -7.63 15.95
CA ALA A 97 12.71 -9.02 15.52
C ALA A 97 11.39 -9.51 14.93
N LEU A 98 11.08 -9.06 13.72
CA LEU A 98 9.86 -9.46 13.01
C LEU A 98 9.88 -10.95 12.67
N SER A 99 8.72 -11.61 12.79
CA SER A 99 8.54 -13.03 12.46
C SER A 99 7.23 -13.23 11.71
N GLY A 100 7.01 -14.41 11.12
CA GLY A 100 5.77 -14.69 10.38
C GLY A 100 5.89 -14.41 8.87
N GLY A 101 4.76 -14.21 8.22
CA GLY A 101 4.69 -14.02 6.76
C GLY A 101 4.94 -15.28 5.93
N ALA A 102 4.96 -16.47 6.55
CA ALA A 102 5.24 -17.73 5.87
C ALA A 102 4.19 -18.12 4.82
N GLU A 103 2.97 -17.56 4.93
CA GLU A 103 1.87 -17.74 3.99
C GLU A 103 1.63 -16.49 3.13
N ALA A 104 2.54 -15.50 3.17
CA ALA A 104 2.48 -14.38 2.25
C ALA A 104 2.62 -14.91 0.81
N ASP A 105 1.57 -14.74 0.01
CA ASP A 105 1.65 -15.00 -1.42
C ASP A 105 2.07 -13.71 -2.15
N ASP A 106 3.38 -13.50 -2.23
CA ASP A 106 3.95 -12.43 -3.04
C ASP A 106 4.09 -12.84 -4.53
N SER A 107 3.57 -14.01 -4.91
CA SER A 107 3.66 -14.52 -6.28
C SER A 107 2.61 -13.85 -7.17
N TYR A 108 2.93 -12.65 -7.65
CA TYR A 108 2.23 -12.10 -8.80
C TYR A 108 2.88 -12.59 -10.10
N GLN A 109 2.07 -13.08 -11.03
CA GLN A 109 2.54 -13.48 -12.35
C GLN A 109 2.95 -12.24 -13.16
N LYS A 110 4.26 -12.00 -13.25
CA LYS A 110 4.79 -10.92 -14.09
C LYS A 110 4.59 -11.28 -15.56
N LEU A 111 3.74 -10.53 -16.26
CA LEU A 111 3.61 -10.59 -17.72
C LEU A 111 4.80 -9.88 -18.39
N LEU A 112 5.97 -10.51 -18.36
CA LEU A 112 7.17 -9.98 -19.01
C LEU A 112 7.14 -10.32 -20.51
N ARG A 113 7.45 -9.34 -21.35
CA ARG A 113 7.74 -9.56 -22.78
C ARG A 113 9.25 -9.61 -22.99
N PRO A 114 9.75 -10.43 -23.95
CA PRO A 114 11.17 -10.47 -24.29
C PRO A 114 11.64 -9.24 -25.10
N HIS A 115 10.75 -8.28 -25.35
CA HIS A 115 11.01 -7.07 -26.12
C HIS A 115 10.48 -5.83 -25.39
N LYS A 116 10.94 -4.65 -25.82
CA LYS A 116 10.36 -3.37 -25.36
C LYS A 116 8.93 -3.22 -25.86
N ILE A 117 8.09 -2.59 -25.06
CA ILE A 117 6.73 -2.20 -25.45
C ILE A 117 6.79 -0.83 -26.10
N VAL A 118 6.25 -0.71 -27.32
CA VAL A 118 6.02 0.53 -28.05
C VAL A 118 4.52 0.60 -28.31
N LEU A 119 3.83 1.29 -27.40
CA LEU A 119 2.37 1.34 -27.32
C LEU A 119 1.81 2.58 -28.03
N GLY A 120 0.77 2.39 -28.82
CA GLY A 120 -0.10 3.47 -29.33
C GLY A 120 -1.53 3.35 -28.83
N PHE A 121 -2.15 4.46 -28.42
CA PHE A 121 -3.57 4.52 -28.08
C PHE A 121 -4.39 4.85 -29.32
N HIS A 122 -5.46 4.09 -29.54
CA HIS A 122 -6.43 4.33 -30.60
C HIS A 122 -7.78 4.67 -29.98
N ASN A 123 -8.19 5.93 -30.05
CA ASN A 123 -9.47 6.36 -29.52
C ASN A 123 -10.59 5.87 -30.44
N VAL A 124 -11.31 4.83 -30.02
CA VAL A 124 -12.45 4.25 -30.73
C VAL A 124 -13.69 4.57 -29.91
N ALA A 125 -14.52 5.51 -30.38
CA ALA A 125 -15.70 5.96 -29.63
C ALA A 125 -16.97 5.15 -29.96
N VAL A 126 -16.99 4.47 -31.11
CA VAL A 126 -18.13 3.68 -31.61
C VAL A 126 -17.60 2.46 -32.38
N ALA A 127 -18.39 1.38 -32.44
CA ALA A 127 -17.98 0.13 -33.07
C ALA A 127 -17.53 0.28 -34.54
N ASP A 128 -18.18 1.16 -35.31
CA ASP A 128 -17.80 1.44 -36.70
C ASP A 128 -16.39 2.01 -36.83
N ALA A 129 -15.89 2.73 -35.83
CA ALA A 129 -14.55 3.33 -35.87
C ALA A 129 -13.42 2.29 -35.83
N ASN A 130 -13.72 1.02 -35.52
CA ASN A 130 -12.76 -0.08 -35.65
C ASN A 130 -12.25 -0.23 -37.09
N SER A 131 -13.01 0.20 -38.11
CA SER A 131 -12.54 0.14 -39.50
C SER A 131 -11.29 0.99 -39.78
N TYR A 132 -11.01 1.98 -38.93
CA TYR A 132 -9.92 2.94 -39.11
C TYR A 132 -8.55 2.49 -38.57
N LEU A 133 -8.42 1.22 -38.17
CA LEU A 133 -7.16 0.65 -37.67
C LEU A 133 -5.98 0.94 -38.62
N LYS A 134 -6.18 0.73 -39.93
CA LYS A 134 -5.09 0.88 -40.91
C LYS A 134 -4.59 2.32 -40.99
N GLU A 135 -5.50 3.29 -41.00
CA GLU A 135 -5.14 4.71 -40.96
C GLU A 135 -4.43 5.06 -39.65
N ALA A 136 -4.92 4.55 -38.51
CA ALA A 136 -4.36 4.84 -37.19
C ALA A 136 -2.88 4.39 -37.06
N VAL A 137 -2.50 3.31 -37.73
CA VAL A 137 -1.15 2.74 -37.63
C VAL A 137 -0.24 3.09 -38.81
N ALA A 138 -0.76 3.68 -39.90
CA ALA A 138 -0.06 3.88 -41.16
C ALA A 138 1.28 4.64 -41.04
N ASN A 139 1.37 5.59 -40.11
CA ASN A 139 2.55 6.45 -39.91
C ASN A 139 3.37 6.09 -38.66
N THR A 140 3.14 4.90 -38.10
CA THR A 140 3.88 4.43 -36.92
C THR A 140 5.16 3.70 -37.34
N ARG A 141 6.20 3.76 -36.51
CA ARG A 141 7.46 3.04 -36.75
C ARG A 141 7.83 2.23 -35.51
N GLY A 142 7.88 0.91 -35.67
CA GLY A 142 8.29 -0.01 -34.60
C GLY A 142 7.27 -0.14 -33.47
N MET A 143 6.03 0.31 -33.67
CA MET A 143 4.93 0.03 -32.76
C MET A 143 4.64 -1.47 -32.75
N ASN A 144 4.43 -2.03 -31.56
CA ASN A 144 4.17 -3.46 -31.37
C ASN A 144 3.02 -3.75 -30.40
N VAL A 145 2.39 -2.71 -29.86
CA VAL A 145 1.13 -2.82 -29.09
C VAL A 145 0.21 -1.69 -29.50
N ILE A 146 -1.07 -2.00 -29.72
CA ILE A 146 -2.13 -1.02 -29.92
C ILE A 146 -3.20 -1.17 -28.84
N ALA A 147 -3.64 -0.03 -28.29
CA ALA A 147 -4.62 0.04 -27.23
C ALA A 147 -5.90 0.77 -27.70
N PRO A 148 -6.88 0.04 -28.26
CA PRO A 148 -8.17 0.60 -28.62
C PRO A 148 -9.06 0.82 -27.39
N THR A 149 -9.78 1.95 -27.33
CA THR A 149 -10.84 2.17 -26.33
C THR A 149 -12.06 1.31 -26.67
N TRP A 150 -12.28 0.23 -25.91
CA TRP A 150 -13.32 -0.76 -26.25
C TRP A 150 -14.32 -1.05 -25.14
N PHE A 151 -13.85 -1.02 -23.90
CA PHE A 151 -14.70 -1.27 -22.76
C PHE A 151 -15.03 0.05 -22.09
N ALA A 152 -16.27 0.27 -21.70
CA ALA A 152 -16.67 1.44 -20.93
C ALA A 152 -17.51 1.00 -19.73
N ILE A 153 -17.20 1.51 -18.55
CA ILE A 153 -18.00 1.24 -17.35
C ILE A 153 -19.37 1.91 -17.51
N ALA A 154 -20.40 1.08 -17.60
CA ALA A 154 -21.76 1.46 -17.95
C ALA A 154 -22.53 2.04 -16.75
N ASP A 155 -22.23 1.59 -15.53
CA ASP A 155 -22.94 1.98 -14.31
C ASP A 155 -22.11 1.81 -13.02
N ASN A 156 -22.71 2.19 -11.88
CA ASN A 156 -22.08 2.09 -10.57
C ASN A 156 -22.06 0.65 -9.98
N GLU A 157 -22.69 -0.30 -10.67
CA GLU A 157 -22.70 -1.73 -10.31
C GLU A 157 -21.52 -2.49 -10.96
N GLY A 158 -20.76 -1.82 -11.83
CA GLY A 158 -19.53 -2.33 -12.43
C GLY A 158 -19.75 -3.05 -13.76
N HIS A 159 -20.91 -2.91 -14.40
CA HIS A 159 -21.15 -3.46 -15.73
C HIS A 159 -20.37 -2.69 -16.81
N LEU A 160 -20.04 -3.36 -17.91
CA LEU A 160 -19.29 -2.83 -19.05
C LEU A 160 -20.14 -2.83 -20.34
N THR A 161 -19.92 -1.85 -21.20
CA THR A 161 -20.24 -1.99 -22.63
C THR A 161 -18.99 -2.32 -23.42
N ASP A 162 -19.12 -3.17 -24.43
CA ASP A 162 -18.02 -3.64 -25.29
C ASP A 162 -18.29 -3.29 -26.76
N ILE A 163 -17.34 -2.62 -27.41
CA ILE A 163 -17.32 -2.34 -28.85
C ILE A 163 -16.12 -2.99 -29.57
N GLY A 164 -15.54 -4.01 -28.95
CA GLY A 164 -14.43 -4.80 -29.45
C GLY A 164 -14.75 -5.51 -30.76
N SER A 165 -13.71 -5.77 -31.55
CA SER A 165 -13.85 -6.35 -32.88
C SER A 165 -12.81 -7.42 -33.15
N ALA A 166 -13.28 -8.66 -33.38
CA ALA A 166 -12.40 -9.77 -33.75
C ALA A 166 -11.62 -9.50 -35.05
N SER A 167 -12.22 -8.81 -36.03
CA SER A 167 -11.53 -8.46 -37.28
C SER A 167 -10.44 -7.40 -37.06
N TYR A 168 -10.66 -6.46 -36.13
CA TYR A 168 -9.62 -5.54 -35.68
C TYR A 168 -8.46 -6.29 -35.03
N VAL A 169 -8.75 -7.23 -34.12
CA VAL A 169 -7.73 -8.05 -33.44
C VAL A 169 -6.90 -8.82 -34.46
N SER A 170 -7.55 -9.52 -35.40
CA SER A 170 -6.85 -10.26 -36.45
C SER A 170 -5.96 -9.35 -37.30
N ALA A 171 -6.46 -8.20 -37.74
CA ALA A 171 -5.69 -7.26 -38.54
C ALA A 171 -4.50 -6.66 -37.77
N ALA A 172 -4.65 -6.33 -36.48
CA ALA A 172 -3.55 -5.85 -35.66
C ALA A 172 -2.46 -6.92 -35.47
N HIS A 173 -2.85 -8.17 -35.24
CA HIS A 173 -1.92 -9.30 -35.15
C HIS A 173 -1.18 -9.55 -36.47
N GLU A 174 -1.85 -9.46 -37.62
CA GLU A 174 -1.20 -9.55 -38.94
C GLU A 174 -0.13 -8.47 -39.16
N MET A 175 -0.32 -7.30 -38.53
CA MET A 175 0.63 -6.18 -38.55
C MET A 175 1.71 -6.31 -37.46
N GLY A 176 1.73 -7.40 -36.69
CA GLY A 176 2.71 -7.65 -35.64
C GLY A 176 2.47 -6.87 -34.34
N CYS A 177 1.25 -6.34 -34.13
CA CYS A 177 0.88 -5.62 -32.91
C CYS A 177 0.06 -6.51 -31.98
N GLU A 178 0.39 -6.53 -30.68
CA GLU A 178 -0.53 -7.00 -29.64
C GLU A 178 -1.70 -6.01 -29.49
N VAL A 179 -2.87 -6.50 -29.06
CA VAL A 179 -4.04 -5.66 -28.78
C VAL A 179 -4.32 -5.65 -27.28
N TRP A 180 -4.23 -4.47 -26.66
CA TRP A 180 -4.51 -4.27 -25.23
C TRP A 180 -5.73 -3.37 -25.09
N GLY A 181 -6.92 -3.97 -25.02
CA GLY A 181 -8.18 -3.22 -24.93
C GLY A 181 -8.21 -2.30 -23.71
N VAL A 182 -8.58 -1.04 -23.92
CA VAL A 182 -8.71 -0.05 -22.85
C VAL A 182 -10.13 -0.09 -22.32
N ALA A 183 -10.25 -0.22 -21.01
CA ALA A 183 -11.47 0.04 -20.25
C ALA A 183 -11.48 1.49 -19.76
N ASP A 184 -12.51 2.23 -20.12
CA ASP A 184 -12.70 3.62 -19.74
C ASP A 184 -13.79 3.82 -18.69
N ASN A 185 -13.68 4.94 -17.97
CA ASN A 185 -14.64 5.41 -16.97
C ASN A 185 -15.18 6.81 -17.32
N PHE A 186 -15.14 7.19 -18.60
CA PHE A 186 -15.47 8.55 -19.05
C PHE A 186 -16.58 8.61 -20.11
N THR A 187 -16.93 7.47 -20.73
CA THR A 187 -18.01 7.40 -21.73
C THR A 187 -19.40 7.60 -21.10
N TYR A 188 -19.63 7.01 -19.93
CA TYR A 188 -20.87 7.17 -19.16
C TYR A 188 -20.64 7.98 -17.88
N GLN A 189 -21.72 8.59 -17.38
CA GLN A 189 -21.68 9.30 -16.10
C GLN A 189 -21.76 8.27 -14.96
N ILE A 190 -20.60 7.96 -14.39
CA ILE A 190 -20.46 7.06 -13.24
C ILE A 190 -19.70 7.73 -12.09
N ASP A 191 -19.89 7.21 -10.88
CA ASP A 191 -19.03 7.55 -9.74
C ASP A 191 -17.95 6.48 -9.59
N THR A 192 -16.73 6.80 -10.02
CA THR A 192 -15.59 5.87 -9.92
C THR A 192 -15.28 5.48 -8.46
N ASN A 193 -15.53 6.37 -7.49
CA ASN A 193 -15.34 6.01 -6.08
C ASN A 193 -16.38 4.99 -5.62
N GLU A 194 -17.64 5.15 -6.03
CA GLU A 194 -18.70 4.19 -5.73
C GLU A 194 -18.39 2.80 -6.33
N VAL A 195 -17.99 2.76 -7.60
CA VAL A 195 -17.60 1.52 -8.30
C VAL A 195 -16.43 0.84 -7.59
N LEU A 196 -15.34 1.58 -7.34
CA LEU A 196 -14.10 0.99 -6.81
C LEU A 196 -14.12 0.73 -5.31
N SER A 197 -15.02 1.34 -4.54
CA SER A 197 -15.12 1.11 -3.09
C SER A 197 -15.91 -0.16 -2.75
N ARG A 198 -16.80 -0.63 -3.64
CA ARG A 198 -17.63 -1.83 -3.42
C ARG A 198 -16.99 -3.10 -3.97
N THR A 199 -16.84 -4.11 -3.12
CA THR A 199 -16.31 -5.43 -3.53
C THR A 199 -17.17 -6.10 -4.59
N SER A 200 -18.49 -6.00 -4.50
CA SER A 200 -19.41 -6.56 -5.51
C SER A 200 -19.19 -5.93 -6.88
N SER A 201 -19.10 -4.59 -6.96
CA SER A 201 -18.91 -3.88 -8.22
C SER A 201 -17.54 -4.19 -8.85
N ARG A 202 -16.48 -4.29 -8.03
CA ARG A 202 -15.16 -4.72 -8.53
C ARG A 202 -15.18 -6.15 -9.09
N LEU A 203 -15.89 -7.08 -8.43
CA LEU A 203 -16.04 -8.45 -8.92
C LEU A 203 -16.81 -8.51 -10.24
N THR A 204 -17.83 -7.66 -10.44
CA THR A 204 -18.53 -7.53 -11.73
C THR A 204 -17.55 -7.11 -12.82
N LEU A 205 -16.75 -6.06 -12.59
CA LEU A 205 -15.73 -5.59 -13.55
C LEU A 205 -14.74 -6.69 -13.93
N GLU A 206 -14.24 -7.44 -12.94
CA GLU A 206 -13.29 -8.54 -13.16
C GLU A 206 -13.88 -9.68 -13.99
N GLN A 207 -15.20 -9.90 -13.93
CA GLN A 207 -15.88 -10.96 -14.67
C GLN A 207 -16.22 -10.57 -16.13
N GLU A 208 -16.32 -9.27 -16.41
CA GLU A 208 -16.69 -8.74 -17.72
C GLU A 208 -15.49 -8.29 -18.58
N LEU A 209 -14.27 -8.36 -18.06
CA LEU A 209 -12.99 -8.13 -18.77
C LEU A 209 -12.33 -9.44 -19.24
#